data_AF-A0A1B9IDB1-F1
#
_entry.id   AF-A0A1B9IDB1-F1
#
_cell.length_a   1.000
_cell.length_b   1.000
_cell.length_c   1.000
_cell.angle_alpha   90.00
_cell.angle_beta   90.00
_cell.angle_gamma   90.00
#
_symmetry.space_group_name_H-M   'P 1'
#
loop_
_entity.id
_entity.type
_entity.pdbx_description
1 polymer ?
#
loop_
_entity_poly.entity_id
_entity_poly.type
_entity_poly.pdbx_seq_one_letter_code
_entity_poly.pdbx_strand_id
1 'polypeptide(L)'
;MVATNGLAIPSRANGISSSSSHSFSKSPPSYMEYTSSAPFPPATKHDDNEEIPSHLYEKLPNHILETNSKGQKTPDYLKMILMSKVYSSPLNLKETPLTHAVNLSAKLGNEIWLKREDLQPVFSFKIRGAYNMMASLSEEEKKKGVVTCSAGNHAQGVALSGHSLGIPAIVVMPVSTPSIKWRNVQRLGAKVVLHGRDFDEAKAECSRLEKSEGLTFIPPFDDPYVVAGQGTIAMEICRQVRDANEISGIFASVGGGGLTAGISAYIKRVAAPSVKVHGVETVDGDAMDRSLKKGSRVTLDEVGPFADGTAVRIVGEEPFRVCKEYLDGVVLVNNDEICAAIKDVFEETRSIPEPSGALALAGLKAHILRNNLVGANKKFVAVISGGNMNFGRLRFVAERAEIGERREVLISIKVPEKPGSFLKFHSLLEGRAVTEFTYRYSSPQTGYIICSFILSCASSSATGPTPEARQKEINELFENFKKEGIEAFDLSEDEFAKSHVRHLVGGRSDVEDERLFRFEFPERPGALGNFLKGMKSDWNISMFHYRNHGSDVGKVLIGIQVPKDSYDAFGDFLSELGYVYVEETQNPAYISLLRTQA
;
A
#
# COMPACT_ATOMS: atom_id res chain seq x y z
N MET A 1 30.26 -32.26 -47.32
CA MET A 1 30.19 -32.55 -48.77
C MET A 1 29.02 -33.49 -49.02
N VAL A 2 28.12 -33.12 -49.93
CA VAL A 2 27.22 -33.97 -50.78
C VAL A 2 26.31 -34.96 -50.03
N ALA A 3 25.01 -34.70 -49.79
CA ALA A 3 23.82 -34.59 -50.67
C ALA A 3 23.07 -35.93 -50.93
N THR A 4 21.73 -35.81 -51.03
CA THR A 4 20.71 -36.72 -51.64
C THR A 4 20.25 -37.96 -50.84
N ASN A 5 19.03 -38.52 -50.91
CA ASN A 5 17.71 -38.19 -51.50
C ASN A 5 16.68 -39.26 -51.01
N GLY A 6 15.37 -38.94 -51.06
CA GLY A 6 14.27 -39.90 -51.32
C GLY A 6 13.51 -40.46 -50.10
N LEU A 7 12.27 -40.02 -49.81
CA LEU A 7 10.95 -40.36 -50.41
C LEU A 7 10.33 -41.67 -49.89
N ALA A 8 9.17 -41.55 -49.23
CA ALA A 8 7.94 -42.33 -49.50
C ALA A 8 6.76 -41.85 -48.62
N ILE A 9 5.59 -41.67 -49.23
CA ILE A 9 4.26 -41.57 -48.59
C ILE A 9 3.44 -42.76 -49.10
N PRO A 10 2.58 -43.38 -48.26
CA PRO A 10 1.21 -43.62 -48.73
C PRO A 10 0.09 -43.41 -47.68
N SER A 11 -0.97 -42.76 -48.16
CA SER A 11 -2.44 -42.95 -47.97
C SER A 11 -3.12 -43.30 -46.61
N ARG A 12 -3.96 -42.34 -46.18
CA ARG A 12 -5.37 -42.38 -45.66
C ARG A 12 -5.92 -43.62 -44.90
N ALA A 13 -6.50 -43.36 -43.72
CA ALA A 13 -7.87 -43.75 -43.34
C ALA A 13 -8.39 -42.94 -42.12
N ASN A 14 -9.68 -42.55 -42.16
CA ASN A 14 -10.44 -41.89 -41.09
C ASN A 14 -10.89 -42.89 -40.01
N GLY A 15 -10.99 -42.48 -38.74
CA GLY A 15 -11.81 -43.19 -37.75
C GLY A 15 -11.54 -42.92 -36.27
N ILE A 16 -12.28 -41.96 -35.69
CA ILE A 16 -12.99 -42.01 -34.39
C ILE A 16 -12.21 -42.17 -33.06
N SER A 17 -12.34 -41.11 -32.24
CA SER A 17 -12.37 -40.98 -30.77
C SER A 17 -11.40 -41.77 -29.89
N SER A 18 -10.54 -41.04 -29.16
CA SER A 18 -10.44 -41.17 -27.70
C SER A 18 -9.54 -40.10 -27.10
N SER A 19 -9.93 -39.67 -25.91
CA SER A 19 -9.33 -38.69 -25.02
C SER A 19 -7.84 -38.87 -24.74
N SER A 20 -7.04 -37.82 -24.96
CA SER A 20 -5.85 -37.52 -24.14
C SER A 20 -5.37 -36.08 -24.40
N SER A 21 -5.76 -35.14 -23.55
CA SER A 21 -5.16 -33.81 -23.53
C SER A 21 -3.76 -33.91 -22.92
N HIS A 22 -2.74 -33.84 -23.77
CA HIS A 22 -1.36 -33.64 -23.38
C HIS A 22 -1.19 -32.35 -22.59
N SER A 23 -0.51 -32.45 -21.45
CA SER A 23 -0.09 -31.35 -20.60
C SER A 23 0.92 -30.48 -21.32
N PHE A 24 0.48 -29.32 -21.81
CA PHE A 24 1.38 -28.24 -22.17
C PHE A 24 2.11 -27.76 -20.91
N SER A 25 3.42 -27.97 -20.87
CA SER A 25 4.32 -27.35 -19.90
C SER A 25 4.21 -25.83 -20.06
N LYS A 26 3.51 -25.19 -19.12
CA LYS A 26 3.48 -23.73 -19.01
C LYS A 26 4.78 -23.27 -18.35
N SER A 27 5.79 -22.97 -19.15
CA SER A 27 6.81 -22.00 -18.75
C SER A 27 6.15 -20.61 -18.85
N PRO A 28 6.02 -19.82 -17.77
CA PRO A 28 5.47 -18.48 -17.88
C PRO A 28 6.45 -17.58 -18.64
N PRO A 29 5.97 -16.67 -19.51
CA PRO A 29 6.81 -15.65 -20.11
C PRO A 29 7.29 -14.66 -19.04
N SER A 30 8.54 -14.21 -19.17
CA SER A 30 9.22 -13.31 -18.25
C SER A 30 8.52 -11.95 -18.17
N TYR A 31 7.72 -11.75 -17.13
CA TYR A 31 7.37 -10.43 -16.63
C TYR A 31 8.42 -10.03 -15.59
N MET A 32 8.89 -8.78 -15.64
CA MET A 32 9.63 -8.16 -14.53
C MET A 32 8.65 -7.99 -13.36
N GLU A 33 8.43 -9.07 -12.62
CA GLU A 33 7.84 -8.99 -11.30
C GLU A 33 8.91 -8.45 -10.36
N TYR A 34 8.59 -7.36 -9.66
CA TYR A 34 9.08 -7.22 -8.30
C TYR A 34 8.37 -8.29 -7.46
N THR A 35 8.70 -9.57 -7.70
CA THR A 35 8.47 -10.60 -6.69
C THR A 35 9.37 -10.21 -5.54
N SER A 36 8.80 -9.46 -4.60
CA SER A 36 9.24 -9.54 -3.22
C SER A 36 8.87 -10.95 -2.76
N SER A 37 9.62 -11.96 -3.20
CA SER A 37 9.67 -13.22 -2.49
C SER A 37 10.27 -12.86 -1.13
N ALA A 38 9.38 -12.63 -0.17
CA ALA A 38 9.81 -12.46 1.20
C ALA A 38 10.66 -13.70 1.54
N PRO A 39 11.86 -13.50 2.08
CA PRO A 39 12.82 -14.58 2.26
C PRO A 39 12.21 -15.75 3.01
N PHE A 40 12.54 -16.97 2.57
CA PHE A 40 12.42 -18.10 3.48
C PHE A 40 13.34 -17.85 4.70
N PRO A 41 12.89 -18.10 5.94
CA PRO A 41 13.73 -17.94 7.12
C PRO A 41 14.96 -18.89 7.05
N PRO A 42 16.05 -18.60 7.78
CA PRO A 42 17.07 -19.62 8.01
C PRO A 42 16.41 -20.84 8.69
N ALA A 43 16.96 -22.04 8.49
CA ALA A 43 16.55 -23.19 9.29
C ALA A 43 16.66 -22.84 10.78
N THR A 44 15.56 -23.00 11.52
CA THR A 44 15.49 -22.66 12.93
C THR A 44 16.37 -23.65 13.69
N LYS A 45 17.23 -23.15 14.58
CA LYS A 45 17.91 -24.00 15.58
C LYS A 45 16.97 -24.41 16.72
N HIS A 46 15.79 -23.79 16.76
CA HIS A 46 14.73 -24.01 17.72
C HIS A 46 13.94 -25.26 17.32
N ASP A 47 13.89 -26.23 18.22
CA ASP A 47 13.00 -27.39 18.15
C ASP A 47 11.57 -26.90 18.40
N ASP A 48 10.59 -27.34 17.60
CA ASP A 48 9.17 -26.98 17.75
C ASP A 48 8.61 -27.36 19.15
N ASN A 49 9.33 -28.19 19.92
CA ASN A 49 9.03 -28.53 21.30
C ASN A 49 9.52 -27.51 22.35
N GLU A 50 10.42 -26.59 21.99
CA GLU A 50 10.93 -25.56 22.91
C GLU A 50 9.90 -24.43 23.08
N GLU A 51 9.58 -24.08 24.33
CA GLU A 51 8.57 -23.05 24.61
C GLU A 51 9.12 -21.60 24.47
N ILE A 52 10.44 -21.46 24.54
CA ILE A 52 11.16 -20.18 24.43
C ILE A 52 12.38 -20.32 23.49
N PRO A 53 12.76 -19.28 22.73
CA PRO A 53 13.94 -19.31 21.86
C PRO A 53 15.23 -19.10 22.66
N SER A 54 15.58 -20.09 23.47
CA SER A 54 16.69 -20.04 24.44
C SER A 54 18.05 -19.69 23.81
N HIS A 55 18.28 -20.14 22.57
CA HIS A 55 19.49 -19.87 21.80
C HIS A 55 19.71 -18.37 21.51
N LEU A 56 18.66 -17.54 21.53
CA LEU A 56 18.79 -16.09 21.36
C LEU A 56 19.30 -15.40 22.64
N TYR A 57 19.21 -16.08 23.79
CA TYR A 57 19.48 -15.51 25.11
C TYR A 57 20.89 -15.81 25.61
N GLU A 58 21.59 -16.78 25.02
CA GLU A 58 22.93 -17.22 25.46
C GLU A 58 23.95 -16.07 25.51
N LYS A 59 23.78 -15.08 24.63
CA LYS A 59 24.63 -13.88 24.57
C LYS A 59 24.26 -12.79 25.58
N LEU A 60 23.11 -12.91 26.24
CA LEU A 60 22.62 -11.88 27.17
C LEU A 60 23.27 -12.06 28.55
N PRO A 61 23.81 -10.99 29.16
CA PRO A 61 24.29 -11.04 30.53
C PRO A 61 23.20 -11.49 31.51
N ASN A 62 23.55 -12.32 32.50
CA ASN A 62 22.59 -12.84 33.49
C ASN A 62 21.75 -11.78 34.21
N HIS A 63 22.27 -10.57 34.39
CA HIS A 63 21.59 -9.51 35.13
C HIS A 63 20.48 -8.80 34.34
N ILE A 64 20.34 -9.05 33.03
CA ILE A 64 19.24 -8.54 32.19
C ILE A 64 18.23 -9.64 31.83
N LEU A 65 18.36 -10.81 32.47
CA LEU A 65 17.38 -11.88 32.39
C LEU A 65 16.50 -11.85 33.64
N GLU A 66 15.21 -12.16 33.47
CA GLU A 66 14.28 -12.42 34.55
C GLU A 66 13.77 -13.86 34.48
N THR A 67 13.24 -14.36 35.59
CA THR A 67 12.63 -15.69 35.64
C THR A 67 11.12 -15.52 35.48
N ASN A 68 10.55 -16.10 34.43
CA ASN A 68 9.11 -16.05 34.19
C ASN A 68 8.34 -16.93 35.19
N SER A 69 7.01 -16.90 35.13
CA SER A 69 6.12 -17.69 36.01
C SER A 69 6.30 -19.21 35.88
N LYS A 70 6.97 -19.69 34.82
CA LYS A 70 7.29 -21.10 34.56
C LYS A 70 8.72 -21.49 34.96
N GLY A 71 9.46 -20.58 35.61
CA GLY A 71 10.84 -20.85 36.04
C GLY A 71 11.88 -20.74 34.93
N GLN A 72 11.51 -20.28 33.73
CA GLN A 72 12.41 -20.13 32.59
C GLN A 72 13.06 -18.75 32.60
N LYS A 73 14.34 -18.67 32.20
CA LYS A 73 15.03 -17.38 32.02
C LYS A 73 14.61 -16.73 30.70
N THR A 74 14.10 -15.51 30.77
CA THR A 74 13.69 -14.70 29.61
C THR A 74 14.27 -13.29 29.69
N PRO A 75 14.40 -12.56 28.56
CA PRO A 75 14.85 -11.18 28.58
C PRO A 75 13.94 -10.28 29.43
N ASP A 76 14.52 -9.51 30.36
CA ASP A 76 13.81 -8.45 31.08
C ASP A 76 13.72 -7.21 30.18
N TYR A 77 12.67 -7.17 29.36
CA TYR A 77 12.50 -6.09 28.38
C TYR A 77 12.37 -4.72 29.01
N LEU A 78 11.74 -4.57 30.17
CA LEU A 78 11.66 -3.28 30.83
C LEU A 78 13.06 -2.74 31.13
N LYS A 79 13.91 -3.57 31.74
CA LYS A 79 15.30 -3.20 32.03
C LYS A 79 16.12 -2.97 30.77
N MET A 80 15.99 -3.84 29.77
CA MET A 80 16.72 -3.70 28.51
C MET A 80 16.32 -2.45 27.71
N ILE A 81 15.05 -2.05 27.75
CA ILE A 81 14.55 -0.82 27.11
C ILE A 81 15.08 0.42 27.84
N LEU A 82 15.05 0.44 29.17
CA LEU A 82 15.58 1.55 29.97
C LEU A 82 17.10 1.71 29.83
N MET A 83 17.82 0.59 29.65
CA MET A 83 19.27 0.56 29.44
C MET A 83 19.68 0.63 27.95
N SER A 84 18.70 0.83 27.05
CA SER A 84 18.96 0.89 25.62
C SER A 84 19.91 2.02 25.25
N LYS A 85 20.82 1.73 24.33
CA LYS A 85 21.86 2.67 23.91
C LYS A 85 21.41 3.67 22.85
N VAL A 86 20.14 3.63 22.41
CA VAL A 86 19.64 4.44 21.27
C VAL A 86 19.95 5.93 21.35
N TYR A 87 19.92 6.54 22.54
CA TYR A 87 20.22 7.97 22.76
C TYR A 87 21.68 8.23 23.14
N SER A 88 22.51 7.19 23.25
CA SER A 88 23.91 7.32 23.64
C SER A 88 24.79 7.78 22.47
N SER A 89 25.89 8.43 22.81
CA SER A 89 27.00 8.70 21.89
C SER A 89 27.48 7.41 21.21
N PRO A 90 27.96 7.46 19.96
CA PRO A 90 28.09 8.64 19.09
C PRO A 90 26.84 9.04 18.29
N LEU A 91 25.82 8.17 18.16
CA LEU A 91 24.68 8.46 17.28
C LEU A 91 23.72 9.51 17.88
N ASN A 92 23.49 9.47 19.19
CA ASN A 92 22.63 10.41 19.91
C ASN A 92 21.27 10.61 19.22
N LEU A 93 20.51 9.51 19.02
CA LEU A 93 19.18 9.63 18.41
C LEU A 93 18.33 10.63 19.20
N LYS A 94 17.41 11.27 18.51
CA LYS A 94 16.47 12.20 19.13
C LYS A 94 15.16 11.47 19.39
N GLU A 95 14.55 11.81 20.51
CA GLU A 95 13.15 11.47 20.77
C GLU A 95 12.28 12.07 19.67
N THR A 96 11.45 11.25 19.03
CA THR A 96 10.61 11.71 17.92
C THR A 96 9.34 12.36 18.44
N PRO A 97 8.74 13.32 17.72
CA PRO A 97 7.49 13.93 18.13
C PRO A 97 6.32 12.92 18.28
N LEU A 98 5.46 13.18 19.27
CA LEU A 98 4.10 12.64 19.34
C LEU A 98 3.14 13.76 18.92
N THR A 99 2.65 13.70 17.68
CA THR A 99 1.88 14.79 17.05
C THR A 99 0.38 14.52 17.19
N HIS A 100 -0.38 15.48 17.70
CA HIS A 100 -1.84 15.41 17.71
C HIS A 100 -2.38 15.58 16.29
N ALA A 101 -3.17 14.62 15.82
CA ALA A 101 -3.81 14.66 14.50
C ALA A 101 -5.15 15.39 14.61
N VAL A 102 -5.13 16.72 14.52
CA VAL A 102 -6.26 17.59 14.85
C VAL A 102 -7.50 17.27 14.00
N ASN A 103 -7.33 17.14 12.68
CA ASN A 103 -8.46 16.94 11.78
C ASN A 103 -9.02 15.52 11.93
N LEU A 104 -8.15 14.52 12.10
CA LEU A 104 -8.49 13.12 12.26
C LEU A 104 -9.16 12.85 13.61
N SER A 105 -8.69 13.52 14.67
CA SER A 105 -9.31 13.51 15.99
C SER A 105 -10.74 14.03 15.94
N ALA A 106 -10.93 15.21 15.32
CA ALA A 106 -12.24 15.81 15.12
C ALA A 106 -13.13 14.90 14.24
N LYS A 107 -12.58 14.34 13.16
CA LYS A 107 -13.21 13.36 12.26
C LYS A 107 -13.83 12.21 13.03
N LEU A 108 -13.03 11.53 13.85
CA LEU A 108 -13.42 10.27 14.47
C LEU A 108 -14.02 10.45 15.86
N GLY A 109 -14.08 11.68 16.38
CA GLY A 109 -14.57 11.96 17.74
C GLY A 109 -13.75 11.25 18.81
N ASN A 110 -12.43 11.19 18.61
CA ASN A 110 -11.44 10.56 19.47
C ASN A 110 -10.16 11.39 19.47
N GLU A 111 -9.29 11.22 20.45
CA GLU A 111 -8.01 11.92 20.52
C GLU A 111 -6.91 11.05 19.88
N ILE A 112 -6.49 11.39 18.66
CA ILE A 112 -5.57 10.59 17.85
C ILE A 112 -4.20 11.25 17.81
N TRP A 113 -3.19 10.45 18.10
CA TRP A 113 -1.79 10.87 18.12
C TRP A 113 -0.94 10.04 17.19
N LEU A 114 0.01 10.69 16.52
CA LEU A 114 0.94 10.10 15.57
C LEU A 114 2.34 10.11 16.17
N LYS A 115 2.90 8.93 16.43
CA LYS A 115 4.30 8.80 16.86
C LYS A 115 5.21 8.79 15.63
N ARG A 116 5.96 9.87 15.43
CA ARG A 116 6.63 10.24 14.17
C ARG A 116 8.00 9.61 13.96
N GLU A 117 8.06 8.28 13.89
CA GLU A 117 9.30 7.53 13.64
C GLU A 117 9.85 7.70 12.21
N ASP A 118 9.02 8.18 11.28
CA ASP A 118 9.42 8.63 9.95
C ASP A 118 10.37 9.85 9.97
N LEU A 119 10.49 10.56 11.09
CA LEU A 119 11.41 11.70 11.27
C LEU A 119 12.80 11.31 11.79
N GLN A 120 13.08 10.02 11.98
CA GLN A 120 14.43 9.56 12.29
C GLN A 120 15.40 9.84 11.12
N PRO A 121 16.73 9.89 11.35
CA PRO A 121 17.71 10.21 10.31
C PRO A 121 17.73 9.28 9.09
N VAL A 122 17.21 8.05 9.24
CA VAL A 122 17.03 7.06 8.16
C VAL A 122 15.58 6.90 7.73
N PHE A 123 14.74 7.87 8.11
CA PHE A 123 13.31 7.95 7.82
C PHE A 123 12.50 6.73 8.28
N SER A 124 12.94 6.04 9.33
CA SER A 124 12.21 4.92 9.94
C SER A 124 12.74 4.54 11.32
N PHE A 125 11.93 3.80 12.08
CA PHE A 125 12.29 3.31 13.41
C PHE A 125 13.44 2.30 13.44
N LYS A 126 13.79 1.66 12.30
CA LYS A 126 14.72 0.52 12.26
C LYS A 126 16.11 0.84 12.82
N ILE A 127 16.50 2.12 12.81
CA ILE A 127 17.75 2.59 13.42
C ILE A 127 17.84 2.27 14.91
N ARG A 128 16.71 2.23 15.64
CA ARG A 128 16.73 2.03 17.09
C ARG A 128 17.24 0.64 17.47
N GLY A 129 16.60 -0.41 16.97
CA GLY A 129 17.05 -1.78 17.25
C GLY A 129 18.40 -2.11 16.61
N ALA A 130 18.67 -1.64 15.39
CA ALA A 130 19.97 -1.84 14.75
C ALA A 130 21.09 -1.23 15.62
N TYR A 131 20.94 0.02 16.03
CA TYR A 131 21.93 0.68 16.88
C TYR A 131 22.05 0.02 18.25
N ASN A 132 20.92 -0.30 18.90
CA ASN A 132 20.96 -0.89 20.24
C ASN A 132 21.70 -2.24 20.28
N MET A 133 21.44 -3.09 19.28
CA MET A 133 22.15 -4.36 19.14
C MET A 133 23.63 -4.13 18.82
N MET A 134 23.95 -3.31 17.82
CA MET A 134 25.33 -3.05 17.38
C MET A 134 26.18 -2.40 18.47
N ALA A 135 25.61 -1.48 19.25
CA ALA A 135 26.28 -0.84 20.38
C ALA A 135 26.49 -1.80 21.57
N SER A 136 25.80 -2.94 21.58
CA SER A 136 25.90 -3.99 22.61
C SER A 136 26.79 -5.16 22.21
N LEU A 137 27.35 -5.14 21.00
CA LEU A 137 28.39 -6.08 20.58
C LEU A 137 29.66 -5.95 21.43
N SER A 138 30.38 -7.05 21.57
CA SER A 138 31.72 -7.05 22.15
C SER A 138 32.72 -6.32 21.27
N GLU A 139 33.84 -5.87 21.85
CA GLU A 139 34.89 -5.19 21.08
C GLU A 139 35.52 -6.09 20.01
N GLU A 140 35.50 -7.41 20.19
CA GLU A 140 35.96 -8.36 19.18
C GLU A 140 35.01 -8.41 17.97
N GLU A 141 33.71 -8.52 18.23
CA GLU A 141 32.68 -8.51 17.19
C GLU A 141 32.67 -7.17 16.43
N LYS A 142 32.79 -6.04 17.14
CA LYS A 142 32.89 -4.71 16.53
C LYS A 142 34.09 -4.59 15.58
N LYS A 143 35.25 -5.15 15.96
CA LYS A 143 36.46 -5.13 15.12
C LYS A 143 36.32 -6.01 13.87
N LYS A 144 35.69 -7.18 14.00
CA LYS A 144 35.40 -8.07 12.86
C LYS A 144 34.43 -7.43 11.88
N GLY A 145 33.42 -6.73 12.41
CA GLY A 145 32.39 -6.06 11.62
C GLY A 145 31.10 -6.86 11.55
N VAL A 146 30.11 -6.28 10.87
CA VAL A 146 28.75 -6.78 10.82
C VAL A 146 28.27 -6.99 9.40
N VAL A 147 27.29 -7.87 9.24
CA VAL A 147 26.63 -8.13 7.95
C VAL A 147 25.12 -8.17 8.09
N THR A 148 24.39 -7.70 7.06
CA THR A 148 22.95 -7.91 6.96
C THR A 148 22.52 -8.03 5.50
N CYS A 149 21.35 -8.63 5.26
CA CYS A 149 20.73 -8.72 3.93
C CYS A 149 19.44 -7.90 3.93
N SER A 150 19.44 -6.76 3.26
CA SER A 150 18.27 -5.89 3.13
C SER A 150 18.50 -4.83 2.07
N ALA A 151 17.46 -4.47 1.32
CA ALA A 151 17.48 -3.35 0.37
C ALA A 151 16.59 -2.17 0.83
N GLY A 152 16.23 -2.10 2.11
CA GLY A 152 15.24 -1.13 2.63
C GLY A 152 15.64 -0.48 3.95
N ASN A 153 14.64 -0.18 4.79
CA ASN A 153 14.79 0.55 6.06
C ASN A 153 15.83 -0.06 7.01
N HIS A 154 15.89 -1.39 7.07
CA HIS A 154 16.87 -2.08 7.93
C HIS A 154 18.32 -1.84 7.47
N ALA A 155 18.58 -1.91 6.17
CA ALA A 155 19.90 -1.61 5.62
C ALA A 155 20.38 -0.20 5.96
N GLN A 156 19.49 0.79 5.86
CA GLN A 156 19.82 2.17 6.24
C GLN A 156 20.13 2.29 7.74
N GLY A 157 19.33 1.61 8.58
CA GLY A 157 19.56 1.54 10.03
C GLY A 157 20.92 0.94 10.40
N VAL A 158 21.27 -0.21 9.81
CA VAL A 158 22.56 -0.87 10.02
C VAL A 158 23.72 -0.03 9.50
N ALA A 159 23.58 0.57 8.30
CA ALA A 159 24.62 1.39 7.71
C ALA A 159 24.96 2.61 8.57
N LEU A 160 23.95 3.40 8.96
CA LEU A 160 24.18 4.57 9.80
C LEU A 160 24.70 4.19 11.19
N SER A 161 24.21 3.08 11.77
CA SER A 161 24.69 2.58 13.06
C SER A 161 26.16 2.16 12.99
N GLY A 162 26.55 1.43 11.93
CA GLY A 162 27.92 1.00 11.71
C GLY A 162 28.87 2.17 11.51
N HIS A 163 28.49 3.12 10.66
CA HIS A 163 29.25 4.34 10.45
C HIS A 163 29.45 5.14 11.75
N SER A 164 28.37 5.33 12.51
CA SER A 164 28.43 6.08 13.77
C SER A 164 29.33 5.40 14.81
N LEU A 165 29.19 4.08 14.99
CA LEU A 165 29.96 3.31 15.98
C LEU A 165 31.39 2.98 15.52
N GLY A 166 31.78 3.30 14.29
CA GLY A 166 33.06 2.90 13.71
C GLY A 166 33.16 1.39 13.45
N ILE A 167 32.02 0.70 13.27
CA ILE A 167 31.93 -0.74 13.00
C ILE A 167 31.81 -0.94 11.49
N PRO A 168 32.72 -1.69 10.83
CA PRO A 168 32.57 -2.04 9.42
C PRO A 168 31.24 -2.77 9.18
N ALA A 169 30.39 -2.23 8.30
CA ALA A 169 29.09 -2.80 7.99
C ALA A 169 29.01 -3.22 6.52
N ILE A 170 28.68 -4.48 6.29
CA ILE A 170 28.39 -5.03 4.96
C ILE A 170 26.88 -5.20 4.81
N VAL A 171 26.33 -4.66 3.72
CA VAL A 171 24.92 -4.85 3.35
C VAL A 171 24.84 -5.59 2.03
N VAL A 172 24.28 -6.80 2.06
CA VAL A 172 24.05 -7.61 0.87
C VAL A 172 22.67 -7.30 0.30
N MET A 173 22.60 -7.12 -1.03
CA MET A 173 21.37 -6.85 -1.76
C MET A 173 21.36 -7.61 -3.10
N PRO A 174 20.19 -7.93 -3.67
CA PRO A 174 20.09 -8.48 -5.02
C PRO A 174 20.72 -7.57 -6.08
N VAL A 175 21.26 -8.14 -7.15
CA VAL A 175 21.84 -7.38 -8.28
C VAL A 175 20.78 -6.48 -8.96
N SER A 176 19.52 -6.90 -8.94
CA SER A 176 18.38 -6.16 -9.46
C SER A 176 17.97 -4.95 -8.61
N THR A 177 18.59 -4.74 -7.45
CA THR A 177 18.25 -3.62 -6.55
C THR A 177 18.46 -2.28 -7.25
N PRO A 178 17.43 -1.40 -7.35
CA PRO A 178 17.55 -0.11 -7.98
C PRO A 178 18.70 0.72 -7.43
N SER A 179 19.44 1.40 -8.32
CA SER A 179 20.66 2.12 -7.93
C SER A 179 20.48 3.15 -6.84
N ILE A 180 19.31 3.79 -6.79
CA ILE A 180 18.97 4.76 -5.75
C ILE A 180 18.97 4.13 -4.34
N LYS A 181 18.53 2.89 -4.18
CA LYS A 181 18.44 2.22 -2.88
C LYS A 181 19.82 1.86 -2.34
N TRP A 182 20.64 1.21 -3.15
CA TRP A 182 21.98 0.80 -2.70
C TRP A 182 22.96 1.96 -2.58
N ARG A 183 22.87 2.98 -3.45
CA ARG A 183 23.69 4.20 -3.32
C ARG A 183 23.38 4.96 -2.03
N ASN A 184 22.12 5.00 -1.60
CA ASN A 184 21.74 5.62 -0.33
C ASN A 184 22.39 4.90 0.86
N VAL A 185 22.40 3.57 0.85
CA VAL A 185 23.04 2.77 1.91
C VAL A 185 24.56 2.94 1.90
N GLN A 186 25.18 3.00 0.72
CA GLN A 186 26.60 3.28 0.60
C GLN A 186 26.97 4.69 1.10
N ARG A 187 26.14 5.70 0.79
CA ARG A 187 26.29 7.07 1.30
C ARG A 187 26.22 7.14 2.84
N LEU A 188 25.45 6.25 3.47
CA LEU A 188 25.37 6.14 4.93
C LEU A 188 26.59 5.43 5.56
N GLY A 189 27.55 4.95 4.76
CA GLY A 189 28.85 4.45 5.23
C GLY A 189 29.01 2.92 5.21
N ALA A 190 28.03 2.18 4.69
CA ALA A 190 28.16 0.72 4.55
C ALA A 190 28.81 0.30 3.23
N LYS A 191 29.51 -0.84 3.25
CA LYS A 191 29.94 -1.56 2.05
C LYS A 191 28.75 -2.33 1.49
N VAL A 192 28.32 -2.00 0.29
CA VAL A 192 27.26 -2.74 -0.40
C VAL A 192 27.86 -3.88 -1.20
N VAL A 193 27.28 -5.07 -1.08
CA VAL A 193 27.57 -6.25 -1.93
C VAL A 193 26.30 -6.56 -2.72
N LEU A 194 26.35 -6.36 -4.04
CA LEU A 194 25.28 -6.77 -4.94
C LEU A 194 25.51 -8.23 -5.36
N HIS A 195 24.64 -9.13 -4.92
CA HIS A 195 24.76 -10.57 -5.20
C HIS A 195 23.38 -11.21 -5.33
N GLY A 196 23.28 -12.18 -6.24
CA GLY A 196 22.06 -12.96 -6.43
C GLY A 196 21.03 -12.28 -7.35
N ARG A 197 20.19 -13.10 -7.96
CA ARG A 197 19.07 -12.69 -8.82
C ARG A 197 17.88 -12.18 -8.02
N ASP A 198 17.70 -12.74 -6.83
CA ASP A 198 16.60 -12.45 -5.92
C ASP A 198 17.12 -12.29 -4.47
N PHE A 199 16.17 -12.07 -3.55
CA PHE A 199 16.48 -11.86 -2.14
C PHE A 199 17.03 -13.13 -1.47
N ASP A 200 16.58 -14.32 -1.86
CA ASP A 200 17.02 -15.58 -1.25
C ASP A 200 18.49 -15.89 -1.60
N GLU A 201 18.91 -15.66 -2.85
CA GLU A 201 20.31 -15.76 -3.26
C GLU A 201 21.19 -14.71 -2.54
N ALA A 202 20.71 -13.46 -2.42
CA ALA A 202 21.40 -12.41 -1.66
C ALA A 202 21.55 -12.79 -0.18
N LYS A 203 20.52 -13.42 0.41
CA LYS A 203 20.54 -13.89 1.80
C LYS A 203 21.50 -15.06 1.98
N ALA A 204 21.54 -16.00 1.03
CA ALA A 204 22.50 -17.11 1.06
C ALA A 204 23.95 -16.59 1.05
N GLU A 205 24.24 -15.57 0.24
CA GLU A 205 25.55 -14.91 0.24
C GLU A 205 25.83 -14.17 1.54
N CYS A 206 24.84 -13.49 2.12
CA CYS A 206 24.97 -12.90 3.45
C CYS A 206 25.36 -13.94 4.52
N SER A 207 24.72 -15.11 4.53
CA SER A 207 25.07 -16.21 5.44
C SER A 207 26.43 -16.83 5.13
N ARG A 208 26.87 -16.83 3.86
CA ARG A 208 28.22 -17.26 3.49
C ARG A 208 29.27 -16.30 4.07
N LEU A 209 29.08 -14.99 3.88
CA LEU A 209 29.96 -13.94 4.40
C LEU A 209 30.03 -13.94 5.92
N GLU A 210 28.88 -14.06 6.59
CA GLU A 210 28.80 -14.23 8.05
C GLU A 210 29.76 -15.32 8.54
N LYS A 211 29.69 -16.52 7.94
CA LYS A 211 30.51 -17.67 8.33
C LYS A 211 31.96 -17.56 7.89
N SER A 212 32.23 -17.13 6.64
CA SER A 212 33.58 -17.14 6.08
C SER A 212 34.47 -16.02 6.62
N GLU A 213 33.87 -14.87 6.93
CA GLU A 213 34.59 -13.68 7.43
C GLU A 213 34.41 -13.48 8.95
N GLY A 214 33.58 -14.30 9.60
CA GLY A 214 33.31 -14.21 11.05
C GLY A 214 32.57 -12.93 11.45
N LEU A 215 31.74 -12.40 10.55
CA LEU A 215 30.97 -11.18 10.76
C LEU A 215 29.74 -11.48 11.63
N THR A 216 29.33 -10.51 12.45
CA THR A 216 28.08 -10.65 13.21
C THR A 216 26.88 -10.28 12.34
N PHE A 217 25.92 -11.20 12.18
CA PHE A 217 24.67 -10.89 11.50
C PHE A 217 23.77 -9.98 12.32
N ILE A 218 23.25 -8.91 11.72
CA ILE A 218 22.30 -7.98 12.35
C ILE A 218 20.90 -8.27 11.82
N PRO A 219 20.03 -8.96 12.58
CA PRO A 219 18.68 -9.30 12.16
C PRO A 219 17.77 -8.07 12.09
N PRO A 220 16.78 -8.09 11.17
CA PRO A 220 15.83 -6.99 11.01
C PRO A 220 14.78 -6.88 12.13
N PHE A 221 14.61 -7.93 12.94
CA PHE A 221 13.62 -7.96 14.03
C PHE A 221 13.88 -9.04 15.10
N ASP A 222 14.41 -10.22 14.72
CA ASP A 222 14.42 -11.41 15.59
C ASP A 222 15.64 -11.45 16.52
N ASP A 223 15.69 -10.51 17.47
CA ASP A 223 16.75 -10.41 18.45
C ASP A 223 16.31 -9.60 19.69
N PRO A 224 16.62 -10.03 20.92
CA PRO A 224 16.22 -9.32 22.14
C PRO A 224 16.73 -7.87 22.23
N TYR A 225 17.96 -7.57 21.81
CA TYR A 225 18.46 -6.18 21.77
C TYR A 225 17.77 -5.36 20.68
N VAL A 226 17.43 -5.96 19.54
CA VAL A 226 16.64 -5.30 18.51
C VAL A 226 15.25 -4.95 19.05
N VAL A 227 14.54 -5.91 19.64
CA VAL A 227 13.22 -5.72 20.27
C VAL A 227 13.27 -4.65 21.35
N ALA A 228 14.26 -4.70 22.26
CA ALA A 228 14.44 -3.68 23.29
C ALA A 228 14.75 -2.29 22.71
N GLY A 229 15.51 -2.21 21.62
CA GLY A 229 15.73 -0.96 20.91
C GLY A 229 14.43 -0.37 20.36
N GLN A 230 13.56 -1.20 19.78
CA GLN A 230 12.27 -0.70 19.29
C GLN A 230 11.31 -0.32 20.42
N GLY A 231 11.38 -1.03 21.55
CA GLY A 231 10.57 -0.75 22.74
C GLY A 231 10.80 0.62 23.35
N THR A 232 11.91 1.31 23.03
CA THR A 232 12.12 2.69 23.46
C THR A 232 11.05 3.64 22.92
N ILE A 233 10.37 3.29 21.83
CA ILE A 233 9.24 4.06 21.28
C ILE A 233 8.09 4.12 22.29
N ALA A 234 7.77 3.01 22.96
CA ALA A 234 6.74 2.98 24.00
C ALA A 234 7.15 3.82 25.22
N MET A 235 8.43 3.76 25.60
CA MET A 235 8.97 4.62 26.66
C MET A 235 8.79 6.11 26.31
N GLU A 236 9.10 6.52 25.08
CA GLU A 236 8.86 7.90 24.63
C GLU A 236 7.37 8.25 24.64
N ILE A 237 6.48 7.39 24.12
CA ILE A 237 5.02 7.62 24.12
C ILE A 237 4.52 7.89 25.55
N CYS A 238 4.90 7.04 26.52
CA CYS A 238 4.50 7.20 27.92
C CYS A 238 5.02 8.50 28.55
N ARG A 239 6.21 8.98 28.15
CA ARG A 239 6.78 10.24 28.63
C ARG A 239 6.15 11.48 28.00
N GLN A 240 5.63 11.35 26.78
CA GLN A 240 5.11 12.46 25.98
C GLN A 240 3.62 12.75 26.23
N VAL A 241 2.88 11.79 26.78
CA VAL A 241 1.49 11.99 27.25
C VAL A 241 1.46 12.42 28.72
N ARG A 242 0.38 13.08 29.14
CA ARG A 242 0.18 13.49 30.55
C ARG A 242 0.04 12.29 31.48
N ASP A 243 -0.77 11.32 31.09
CA ASP A 243 -0.96 10.05 31.79
C ASP A 243 -1.07 8.93 30.74
N ALA A 244 -0.18 7.94 30.84
CA ALA A 244 -0.17 6.77 29.96
C ALA A 244 -1.43 5.90 30.14
N ASN A 245 -2.07 5.94 31.32
CA ASN A 245 -3.25 5.14 31.63
C ASN A 245 -4.51 5.64 30.90
N GLU A 246 -4.50 6.86 30.38
CA GLU A 246 -5.59 7.41 29.57
C GLU A 246 -5.57 6.88 28.13
N ILE A 247 -4.45 6.29 27.68
CA ILE A 247 -4.36 5.72 26.34
C ILE A 247 -5.24 4.48 26.26
N SER A 248 -6.23 4.50 25.37
CA SER A 248 -7.11 3.35 25.13
C SER A 248 -6.46 2.32 24.22
N GLY A 249 -5.64 2.74 23.26
CA GLY A 249 -4.97 1.83 22.33
C GLY A 249 -3.74 2.41 21.63
N ILE A 250 -2.70 1.60 21.50
CA ILE A 250 -1.47 1.88 20.72
C ILE A 250 -1.41 0.90 19.56
N PHE A 251 -1.26 1.42 18.35
CA PHE A 251 -1.23 0.65 17.11
C PHE A 251 0.16 0.71 16.50
N ALA A 252 0.72 -0.45 16.14
CA ALA A 252 2.02 -0.58 15.51
C ALA A 252 2.00 -1.60 14.37
N SER A 253 2.72 -1.30 13.30
CA SER A 253 2.83 -2.19 12.13
C SER A 253 3.60 -3.46 12.48
N VAL A 254 3.11 -4.59 11.96
CA VAL A 254 3.73 -5.90 12.15
C VAL A 254 4.26 -6.39 10.80
N GLY A 255 5.57 -6.60 10.74
CA GLY A 255 6.21 -7.45 9.75
C GLY A 255 6.73 -8.70 10.46
N GLY A 256 8.02 -8.71 10.82
CA GLY A 256 8.57 -9.76 11.69
C GLY A 256 8.21 -9.63 13.18
N GLY A 257 7.48 -8.58 13.58
CA GLY A 257 6.96 -8.39 14.94
C GLY A 257 7.82 -7.60 15.93
N GLY A 258 9.09 -7.32 15.63
CA GLY A 258 10.02 -6.73 16.62
C GLY A 258 9.58 -5.36 17.18
N LEU A 259 8.94 -4.51 16.37
CA LEU A 259 8.38 -3.22 16.82
C LEU A 259 7.28 -3.43 17.85
N THR A 260 6.26 -4.20 17.48
CA THR A 260 5.08 -4.45 18.29
C THR A 260 5.44 -5.22 19.56
N ALA A 261 6.34 -6.21 19.47
CA ALA A 261 6.86 -6.92 20.63
C ALA A 261 7.49 -5.97 21.66
N GLY A 262 8.39 -5.08 21.21
CA GLY A 262 9.05 -4.12 22.09
C GLY A 262 8.06 -3.14 22.74
N ILE A 263 7.08 -2.66 21.99
CA ILE A 263 6.04 -1.77 22.50
C ILE A 263 5.16 -2.51 23.52
N SER A 264 4.66 -3.69 23.19
CA SER A 264 3.82 -4.51 24.06
C SER A 264 4.51 -4.84 25.38
N ALA A 265 5.76 -5.30 25.33
CA ALA A 265 6.52 -5.68 26.53
C ALA A 265 6.69 -4.51 27.51
N TYR A 266 6.91 -3.30 27.01
CA TYR A 266 7.02 -2.11 27.85
C TYR A 266 5.66 -1.68 28.43
N ILE A 267 4.66 -1.52 27.56
CA ILE A 267 3.35 -0.99 27.94
C ILE A 267 2.67 -1.90 28.97
N LYS A 268 2.73 -3.22 28.79
CA LYS A 268 2.11 -4.17 29.72
C LYS A 268 2.75 -4.23 31.10
N ARG A 269 3.96 -3.68 31.27
CA ARG A 269 4.64 -3.58 32.57
C ARG A 269 4.50 -2.20 33.22
N VAL A 270 4.29 -1.14 32.44
CA VAL A 270 4.35 0.25 32.92
C VAL A 270 2.97 0.90 33.02
N ALA A 271 2.06 0.60 32.10
CA ALA A 271 0.73 1.20 32.06
C ALA A 271 -0.34 0.27 32.65
N ALA A 272 -1.52 0.83 32.95
CA ALA A 272 -2.67 0.06 33.42
C ALA A 272 -3.07 -1.04 32.42
N PRO A 273 -3.60 -2.19 32.88
CA PRO A 273 -4.06 -3.28 32.01
C PRO A 273 -5.13 -2.89 30.98
N SER A 274 -5.82 -1.76 31.21
CA SER A 274 -6.77 -1.14 30.28
C SER A 274 -6.11 -0.63 29.00
N VAL A 275 -4.82 -0.28 29.02
CA VAL A 275 -4.09 0.19 27.85
C VAL A 275 -3.82 -0.98 26.90
N LYS A 276 -4.40 -0.89 25.70
CA LYS A 276 -4.30 -1.93 24.67
C LYS A 276 -3.16 -1.66 23.71
N VAL A 277 -2.48 -2.71 23.28
CA VAL A 277 -1.50 -2.68 22.19
C VAL A 277 -1.99 -3.61 21.10
N HIS A 278 -2.16 -3.06 19.90
CA HIS A 278 -2.62 -3.78 18.72
C HIS A 278 -1.54 -3.81 17.65
N GLY A 279 -1.30 -5.01 17.12
CA GLY A 279 -0.56 -5.17 15.88
C GLY A 279 -1.44 -4.80 14.69
N VAL A 280 -0.85 -4.33 13.61
CA VAL A 280 -1.56 -4.11 12.36
C VAL A 280 -0.81 -4.79 11.22
N GLU A 281 -1.52 -5.63 10.48
CA GLU A 281 -1.02 -6.40 9.32
C GLU A 281 -1.90 -6.14 8.09
N THR A 282 -1.38 -6.46 6.91
CA THR A 282 -2.19 -6.47 5.69
C THR A 282 -2.93 -7.79 5.55
N VAL A 283 -4.08 -7.79 4.89
CA VAL A 283 -4.87 -9.02 4.63
C VAL A 283 -4.09 -10.09 3.85
N ASP A 284 -3.12 -9.66 3.05
CA ASP A 284 -2.22 -10.50 2.24
C ASP A 284 -0.82 -10.67 2.89
N GLY A 285 -0.69 -10.36 4.19
CA GLY A 285 0.56 -10.40 4.95
C GLY A 285 0.30 -10.56 6.45
N ASP A 286 -0.59 -11.48 6.82
CA ASP A 286 -1.18 -11.67 8.15
C ASP A 286 -0.47 -12.77 8.98
N ALA A 287 0.86 -12.82 8.91
CA ALA A 287 1.65 -13.91 9.48
C ALA A 287 1.53 -13.98 11.01
N MET A 288 1.54 -12.84 11.72
CA MET A 288 1.40 -12.79 13.17
C MET A 288 -0.01 -13.17 13.60
N ASP A 289 -1.06 -12.64 12.96
CA ASP A 289 -2.46 -12.98 13.27
C ASP A 289 -2.72 -14.48 13.15
N ARG A 290 -2.30 -15.10 12.03
CA ARG A 290 -2.42 -16.55 11.85
C ARG A 290 -1.60 -17.33 12.87
N SER A 291 -0.38 -16.87 13.17
CA SER A 291 0.49 -17.52 14.16
C SER A 291 -0.11 -17.47 15.56
N LEU A 292 -0.68 -16.34 15.98
CA LEU A 292 -1.34 -16.17 17.27
C LEU A 292 -2.58 -17.04 17.39
N LYS A 293 -3.43 -17.08 16.35
CA LYS A 293 -4.62 -17.94 16.30
C LYS A 293 -4.27 -19.43 16.35
N LYS A 294 -3.19 -19.85 15.69
CA LYS A 294 -2.69 -21.23 15.71
C LYS A 294 -1.95 -21.57 17.01
N GLY A 295 -1.42 -20.58 17.72
CA GLY A 295 -0.58 -20.75 18.90
C GLY A 295 0.88 -21.14 18.61
N SER A 296 1.26 -21.24 17.33
CA SER A 296 2.60 -21.54 16.81
C SER A 296 2.86 -20.72 15.54
N ARG A 297 4.14 -20.46 15.20
CA ARG A 297 4.48 -19.68 14.00
C ARG A 297 3.98 -20.35 12.73
N VAL A 298 3.41 -19.55 11.84
CA VAL A 298 2.96 -19.96 10.51
C VAL A 298 3.86 -19.32 9.47
N THR A 299 4.25 -20.10 8.46
CA THR A 299 4.89 -19.58 7.25
C THR A 299 3.82 -19.40 6.19
N LEU A 300 3.67 -18.18 5.69
CA LEU A 300 2.80 -17.87 4.57
C LEU A 300 3.43 -18.36 3.26
N ASP A 301 2.62 -18.81 2.30
CA ASP A 301 3.12 -19.20 0.98
C ASP A 301 3.61 -17.98 0.20
N GLU A 302 2.82 -16.90 0.21
CA GLU A 302 3.08 -15.63 -0.46
C GLU A 302 2.69 -14.46 0.43
N VAL A 303 3.23 -13.28 0.12
CA VAL A 303 2.88 -12.02 0.79
C VAL A 303 2.75 -10.88 -0.21
N GLY A 304 1.81 -9.96 0.05
CA GLY A 304 1.61 -8.77 -0.77
C GLY A 304 2.82 -7.82 -0.77
N PRO A 305 3.26 -7.30 -1.92
CA PRO A 305 4.40 -6.39 -2.00
C PRO A 305 4.04 -4.92 -1.72
N PHE A 306 2.77 -4.61 -1.43
CA PHE A 306 2.34 -3.22 -1.26
C PHE A 306 2.97 -2.57 -0.03
N ALA A 307 2.86 -3.22 1.12
CA ALA A 307 3.54 -2.82 2.35
C ALA A 307 4.85 -3.61 2.50
N ASP A 308 5.85 -3.27 1.68
CA ASP A 308 7.12 -4.00 1.54
C ASP A 308 7.94 -4.09 2.83
N GLY A 309 7.85 -3.11 3.73
CA GLY A 309 8.48 -3.15 5.04
C GLY A 309 7.88 -4.18 6.01
N THR A 310 6.68 -4.67 5.71
CA THR A 310 5.89 -5.65 6.49
C THR A 310 5.59 -6.94 5.72
N ALA A 311 6.02 -7.05 4.47
CA ALA A 311 5.91 -8.25 3.65
C ALA A 311 6.84 -9.36 4.18
N VAL A 312 6.42 -10.04 5.24
CA VAL A 312 7.20 -11.06 5.96
C VAL A 312 6.37 -12.34 6.04
N ARG A 313 6.91 -13.45 5.51
CA ARG A 313 6.20 -14.74 5.47
C ARG A 313 6.14 -15.46 6.80
N ILE A 314 7.12 -15.23 7.67
CA ILE A 314 7.20 -15.86 8.99
C ILE A 314 7.71 -14.84 10.00
N VAL A 315 6.99 -14.71 11.11
CA VAL A 315 7.35 -13.83 12.20
C VAL A 315 8.60 -14.33 12.94
N GLY A 316 9.29 -13.43 13.64
CA GLY A 316 10.44 -13.81 14.47
C GLY A 316 10.03 -14.72 15.62
N GLU A 317 10.97 -15.52 16.10
CA GLU A 317 10.79 -16.39 17.27
C GLU A 317 10.48 -15.58 18.51
N GLU A 318 11.36 -14.62 18.81
CA GLU A 318 11.24 -13.83 20.02
C GLU A 318 10.07 -12.83 19.93
N PRO A 319 9.89 -12.09 18.81
CA PRO A 319 8.68 -11.31 18.62
C PRO A 319 7.38 -12.10 18.76
N PHE A 320 7.30 -13.32 18.21
CA PHE A 320 6.11 -14.16 18.37
C PHE A 320 5.87 -14.53 19.82
N ARG A 321 6.92 -14.97 20.54
CA ARG A 321 6.82 -15.30 21.98
C ARG A 321 6.28 -14.13 22.79
N VAL A 322 6.86 -12.94 22.59
CA VAL A 322 6.46 -11.71 23.29
C VAL A 322 5.03 -11.29 22.92
N CYS A 323 4.69 -11.31 21.63
CA CYS A 323 3.34 -10.95 21.17
C CYS A 323 2.28 -11.94 21.66
N LYS A 324 2.59 -13.25 21.73
CA LYS A 324 1.69 -14.26 22.29
C LYS A 324 1.35 -14.00 23.76
N GLU A 325 2.28 -13.40 24.51
CA GLU A 325 2.09 -13.06 25.92
C GLU A 325 1.38 -11.71 26.14
N TYR A 326 1.71 -10.69 25.34
CA TYR A 326 1.36 -9.29 25.65
C TYR A 326 0.50 -8.56 24.64
N LEU A 327 0.33 -9.07 23.42
CA LEU A 327 -0.44 -8.37 22.38
C LEU A 327 -1.95 -8.57 22.59
N ASP A 328 -2.74 -7.50 22.55
CA ASP A 328 -4.20 -7.60 22.76
C ASP A 328 -4.95 -8.06 21.49
N GLY A 329 -4.31 -7.99 20.33
CA GLY A 329 -4.85 -8.50 19.06
C GLY A 329 -4.19 -7.87 17.84
N VAL A 330 -4.56 -8.36 16.67
CA VAL A 330 -4.11 -7.85 15.37
C VAL A 330 -5.30 -7.30 14.59
N VAL A 331 -5.13 -6.13 13.98
CA VAL A 331 -6.11 -5.56 13.05
C VAL A 331 -5.59 -5.76 11.62
N LEU A 332 -6.41 -6.37 10.77
CA LEU A 332 -6.08 -6.56 9.35
C LEU A 332 -6.64 -5.43 8.49
N VAL A 333 -5.85 -4.90 7.56
CA VAL A 333 -6.28 -3.85 6.63
C VAL A 333 -5.87 -4.17 5.20
N ASN A 334 -6.59 -3.58 4.23
CA ASN A 334 -6.28 -3.72 2.81
C ASN A 334 -5.46 -2.52 2.27
N ASN A 335 -5.04 -2.61 1.01
CA ASN A 335 -4.21 -1.57 0.38
C ASN A 335 -4.92 -0.22 0.25
N ASP A 336 -6.23 -0.21 0.03
CA ASP A 336 -7.02 1.01 -0.10
C ASP A 336 -7.10 1.75 1.26
N GLU A 337 -7.29 1.02 2.37
CA GLU A 337 -7.25 1.55 3.74
C GLU A 337 -5.88 2.15 4.09
N ILE A 338 -4.79 1.52 3.63
CA ILE A 338 -3.42 2.05 3.79
C ILE A 338 -3.24 3.33 2.98
N CYS A 339 -3.71 3.38 1.72
CA CYS A 339 -3.62 4.58 0.89
C CYS A 339 -4.37 5.76 1.52
N ALA A 340 -5.57 5.52 2.05
CA ALA A 340 -6.31 6.53 2.80
C ALA A 340 -5.54 7.01 4.03
N ALA A 341 -4.88 6.12 4.78
CA ALA A 341 -4.05 6.51 5.92
C ALA A 341 -2.81 7.33 5.53
N ILE A 342 -2.17 7.06 4.39
CA ILE A 342 -1.07 7.90 3.87
C ILE A 342 -1.59 9.32 3.61
N LYS A 343 -2.77 9.45 2.99
CA LYS A 343 -3.43 10.74 2.73
C LYS A 343 -3.76 11.47 4.03
N ASP A 344 -4.33 10.80 5.03
CA ASP A 344 -4.61 11.42 6.34
C ASP A 344 -3.33 11.96 7.00
N VAL A 345 -2.21 11.20 7.00
CA VAL A 345 -0.93 11.70 7.56
C VAL A 345 -0.43 12.92 6.80
N PHE A 346 -0.56 12.93 5.48
CA PHE A 346 -0.20 14.08 4.64
C PHE A 346 -1.07 15.30 4.95
N GLU A 347 -2.38 15.13 5.14
CA GLU A 347 -3.29 16.23 5.48
C GLU A 347 -2.99 16.82 6.87
N GLU A 348 -2.61 15.99 7.84
CA GLU A 348 -2.26 16.41 9.20
C GLU A 348 -0.88 17.08 9.29
N THR A 349 0.10 16.52 8.61
CA THR A 349 1.51 16.82 8.90
C THR A 349 2.34 17.24 7.69
N ARG A 350 1.74 17.23 6.49
CA ARG A 350 2.42 17.44 5.20
C ARG A 350 3.61 16.49 4.97
N SER A 351 3.61 15.37 5.69
CA SER A 351 4.61 14.31 5.57
C SER A 351 4.02 13.11 4.86
N ILE A 352 4.85 12.39 4.10
CA ILE A 352 4.40 11.27 3.27
C ILE A 352 5.03 9.99 3.84
N PRO A 353 4.29 9.21 4.63
CA PRO A 353 4.76 7.90 5.06
C PRO A 353 4.78 6.92 3.87
N GLU A 354 5.62 5.89 3.98
CA GLU A 354 5.54 4.73 3.10
C GLU A 354 4.32 3.85 3.50
N PRO A 355 3.90 2.87 2.67
CA PRO A 355 2.74 2.03 3.00
C PRO A 355 2.83 1.33 4.36
N SER A 356 3.96 0.69 4.69
CA SER A 356 4.20 0.11 6.02
C SER A 356 4.28 1.16 7.13
N GLY A 357 4.66 2.39 6.78
CA GLY A 357 4.68 3.57 7.65
C GLY A 357 3.29 4.00 8.10
N ALA A 358 2.31 3.99 7.19
CA ALA A 358 0.92 4.36 7.47
C ALA A 358 0.05 3.22 8.00
N LEU A 359 0.55 1.97 7.96
CA LEU A 359 -0.20 0.77 8.31
C LEU A 359 -0.84 0.86 9.71
N ALA A 360 -0.10 1.32 10.72
CA ALA A 360 -0.63 1.48 12.07
C ALA A 360 -1.84 2.42 12.14
N LEU A 361 -1.83 3.52 11.36
CA LEU A 361 -2.94 4.46 11.31
C LEU A 361 -4.15 3.87 10.59
N ALA A 362 -3.94 3.13 9.51
CA ALA A 362 -5.00 2.39 8.83
C ALA A 362 -5.70 1.42 9.80
N GLY A 363 -4.91 0.65 10.56
CA GLY A 363 -5.44 -0.26 11.59
C GLY A 363 -6.16 0.46 12.73
N LEU A 364 -5.66 1.61 13.18
CA LEU A 364 -6.33 2.44 14.19
C LEU A 364 -7.71 2.90 13.67
N LYS A 365 -7.79 3.43 12.45
CA LYS A 365 -9.05 3.86 11.83
C LYS A 365 -10.02 2.68 11.69
N ALA A 366 -9.53 1.56 11.16
CA ALA A 366 -10.30 0.33 11.02
C ALA A 366 -10.84 -0.16 12.37
N HIS A 367 -10.02 -0.12 13.43
CA HIS A 367 -10.44 -0.49 14.77
C HIS A 367 -11.57 0.41 15.29
N ILE A 368 -11.45 1.73 15.12
CA ILE A 368 -12.49 2.67 15.55
C ILE A 368 -13.81 2.39 14.83
N LEU A 369 -13.76 2.23 13.50
CA LEU A 369 -14.96 2.02 12.68
C LEU A 369 -15.61 0.66 12.98
N ARG A 370 -14.84 -0.43 12.96
CA ARG A 370 -15.36 -1.79 13.11
C ARG A 370 -15.86 -2.10 14.52
N ASN A 371 -15.47 -1.32 15.53
CA ASN A 371 -15.91 -1.47 16.91
C ASN A 371 -16.88 -0.36 17.36
N ASN A 372 -17.43 0.43 16.44
CA ASN A 372 -18.39 1.50 16.74
C ASN A 372 -17.88 2.51 17.79
N LEU A 373 -16.59 2.88 17.69
CA LEU A 373 -15.94 3.79 18.64
C LEU A 373 -15.90 5.24 18.14
N VAL A 374 -16.61 5.58 17.07
CA VAL A 374 -16.73 6.96 16.59
C VAL A 374 -17.44 7.80 17.66
N GLY A 375 -16.84 8.94 18.05
CA GLY A 375 -17.40 9.78 19.12
C GLY A 375 -17.23 9.22 20.54
N ALA A 376 -16.41 8.17 20.71
CA ALA A 376 -16.20 7.55 22.02
C ALA A 376 -15.31 8.37 22.96
N ASN A 377 -14.71 9.48 22.49
CA ASN A 377 -13.80 10.34 23.26
C ASN A 377 -12.62 9.55 23.88
N LYS A 378 -12.11 8.56 23.16
CA LYS A 378 -10.96 7.74 23.59
C LYS A 378 -9.66 8.29 23.01
N LYS A 379 -8.54 8.00 23.68
CA LYS A 379 -7.19 8.38 23.24
C LYS A 379 -6.48 7.21 22.56
N PHE A 380 -6.04 7.41 21.32
CA PHE A 380 -5.34 6.40 20.53
C PHE A 380 -4.03 6.93 19.96
N VAL A 381 -3.04 6.04 19.84
CA VAL A 381 -1.73 6.35 19.25
C VAL A 381 -1.45 5.42 18.08
N ALA A 382 -1.06 5.98 16.93
CA ALA A 382 -0.53 5.22 15.80
C ALA A 382 0.96 5.51 15.60
N VAL A 383 1.77 4.47 15.43
CA VAL A 383 3.20 4.61 15.11
C VAL A 383 3.39 4.78 13.61
N ILE A 384 3.81 5.97 13.17
CA ILE A 384 4.17 6.24 11.78
C ILE A 384 5.58 5.73 11.55
N SER A 385 5.67 4.48 11.11
CA SER A 385 6.91 3.69 11.25
C SER A 385 8.02 4.02 10.23
N GLY A 386 7.69 4.65 9.10
CA GLY A 386 8.69 5.03 8.11
C GLY A 386 8.14 5.85 6.94
N GLY A 387 9.06 6.42 6.15
CA GLY A 387 8.78 7.34 5.03
C GLY A 387 9.59 7.07 3.76
N ASN A 388 10.22 5.90 3.61
CA ASN A 388 11.09 5.59 2.46
C ASN A 388 10.30 5.03 1.26
N MET A 389 9.48 5.87 0.64
CA MET A 389 8.71 5.51 -0.56
C MET A 389 9.30 6.11 -1.85
N ASN A 390 9.21 5.38 -2.96
CA ASN A 390 9.49 5.94 -4.28
C ASN A 390 8.37 6.92 -4.66
N PHE A 391 8.73 8.13 -5.08
CA PHE A 391 7.79 9.18 -5.50
C PHE A 391 6.78 8.70 -6.55
N GLY A 392 7.18 7.86 -7.52
CA GLY A 392 6.26 7.33 -8.54
C GLY A 392 5.10 6.49 -7.97
N ARG A 393 5.27 5.93 -6.75
CA ARG A 393 4.22 5.16 -6.06
C ARG A 393 3.08 6.06 -5.57
N LEU A 394 3.31 7.37 -5.42
CA LEU A 394 2.28 8.32 -5.01
C LEU A 394 1.12 8.38 -5.99
N ARG A 395 1.35 8.11 -7.28
CA ARG A 395 0.26 8.03 -8.25
C ARG A 395 -0.76 6.95 -7.86
N PHE A 396 -0.28 5.75 -7.54
CA PHE A 396 -1.13 4.66 -7.09
C PHE A 396 -1.83 5.01 -5.77
N VAL A 397 -1.10 5.61 -4.81
CA VAL A 397 -1.66 6.03 -3.53
C VAL A 397 -2.77 7.05 -3.71
N ALA A 398 -2.55 8.08 -4.54
CA ALA A 398 -3.54 9.12 -4.82
C ALA A 398 -4.79 8.53 -5.49
N GLU A 399 -4.61 7.64 -6.47
CA GLU A 399 -5.72 6.98 -7.16
C GLU A 399 -6.54 6.04 -6.25
N ARG A 400 -5.91 5.39 -5.26
CA ARG A 400 -6.58 4.46 -4.33
C ARG A 400 -7.11 5.10 -3.05
N ALA A 401 -6.55 6.23 -2.62
CA ALA A 401 -6.93 6.88 -1.37
C ALA A 401 -8.39 7.37 -1.37
N GLU A 402 -8.88 7.93 -2.48
CA GLU A 402 -10.28 8.40 -2.61
C GLU A 402 -11.29 7.25 -2.48
N ILE A 403 -10.94 6.09 -3.04
CA ILE A 403 -11.72 4.84 -2.92
C ILE A 403 -11.63 4.31 -1.48
N GLY A 404 -10.44 4.30 -0.87
CA GLY A 404 -10.21 3.84 0.49
C GLY A 404 -10.91 4.68 1.57
N GLU A 405 -11.15 5.97 1.31
CA GLU A 405 -11.99 6.83 2.16
C GLU A 405 -13.50 6.60 1.94
N ARG A 406 -13.87 5.76 0.96
CA ARG A 406 -15.26 5.48 0.57
C ARG A 406 -16.05 6.75 0.22
N ARG A 407 -15.36 7.77 -0.29
CA ARG A 407 -15.95 9.04 -0.72
C ARG A 407 -16.41 9.00 -2.16
N GLU A 408 -15.62 8.34 -3.00
CA GLU A 408 -15.90 8.13 -4.42
C GLU A 408 -16.69 6.82 -4.62
N VAL A 409 -17.60 6.81 -5.59
CA VAL A 409 -18.23 5.59 -6.10
C VAL A 409 -17.82 5.42 -7.55
N LEU A 410 -17.34 4.23 -7.92
CA LEU A 410 -17.11 3.84 -9.31
C LEU A 410 -18.32 3.01 -9.76
N ILE A 411 -19.02 3.44 -10.80
CA ILE A 411 -20.19 2.74 -11.32
C ILE A 411 -20.08 2.46 -12.82
N SER A 412 -20.75 1.38 -13.25
CA SER A 412 -21.12 1.18 -14.65
C SER A 412 -22.61 1.42 -14.81
N ILE A 413 -22.99 2.19 -15.82
CA ILE A 413 -24.40 2.43 -16.16
C ILE A 413 -24.70 2.00 -17.59
N LYS A 414 -25.94 1.60 -17.79
CA LYS A 414 -26.52 1.26 -19.08
C LYS A 414 -27.59 2.30 -19.40
N VAL A 415 -27.38 3.05 -20.49
CA VAL A 415 -28.27 4.12 -20.95
C VAL A 415 -28.80 3.82 -22.34
N PRO A 416 -30.02 4.29 -22.70
CA PRO A 416 -30.49 4.25 -24.08
C PRO A 416 -29.57 5.09 -24.97
N GLU A 417 -29.18 4.56 -26.14
CA GLU A 417 -28.31 5.29 -27.09
C GLU A 417 -29.15 6.27 -27.92
N LYS A 418 -29.49 7.41 -27.31
CA LYS A 418 -30.32 8.48 -27.90
C LYS A 418 -29.77 9.86 -27.52
N PRO A 419 -29.95 10.88 -28.37
CA PRO A 419 -29.54 12.23 -28.01
C PRO A 419 -30.15 12.69 -26.70
N GLY A 420 -29.33 13.33 -25.86
CA GLY A 420 -29.73 13.82 -24.53
C GLY A 420 -29.61 12.81 -23.38
N SER A 421 -29.37 11.51 -23.63
CA SER A 421 -29.22 10.51 -22.56
C SER A 421 -28.10 10.83 -21.57
N PHE A 422 -26.98 11.38 -22.06
CA PHE A 422 -25.83 11.78 -21.24
C PHE A 422 -26.17 12.95 -20.32
N LEU A 423 -26.85 13.96 -20.86
CA LEU A 423 -27.30 15.12 -20.09
C LEU A 423 -28.35 14.71 -19.04
N LYS A 424 -29.25 13.78 -19.41
CA LYS A 424 -30.23 13.21 -18.48
C LYS A 424 -29.54 12.52 -17.31
N PHE A 425 -28.60 11.61 -17.59
CA PHE A 425 -27.83 10.93 -16.55
C PHE A 425 -27.04 11.92 -15.67
N HIS A 426 -26.29 12.84 -16.28
CA HIS A 426 -25.53 13.86 -15.54
C HIS A 426 -26.44 14.70 -14.64
N SER A 427 -27.65 15.02 -15.07
CA SER A 427 -28.62 15.79 -14.26
C SER A 427 -29.10 15.00 -13.04
N LEU A 428 -29.19 13.66 -13.13
CA LEU A 428 -29.54 12.78 -12.01
C LEU A 428 -28.43 12.64 -10.97
N LEU A 429 -27.21 13.11 -11.25
CA LEU A 429 -26.15 13.19 -10.24
C LEU A 429 -26.33 14.37 -9.28
N GLU A 430 -27.31 15.26 -9.54
CA GLU A 430 -27.73 16.36 -8.65
C GLU A 430 -26.57 17.29 -8.23
N GLY A 431 -25.62 17.54 -9.13
CA GLY A 431 -24.49 18.44 -8.88
C GLY A 431 -23.33 17.81 -8.11
N ARG A 432 -23.35 16.49 -7.85
CA ARG A 432 -22.19 15.75 -7.33
C ARG A 432 -20.97 15.94 -8.25
N ALA A 433 -19.78 16.03 -7.64
CA ALA A 433 -18.53 16.22 -8.36
C ALA A 433 -18.15 14.91 -9.08
N VAL A 434 -18.22 14.93 -10.42
CA VAL A 434 -17.76 13.84 -11.28
C VAL A 434 -16.23 13.88 -11.36
N THR A 435 -15.60 12.76 -11.04
CA THR A 435 -14.13 12.55 -11.05
C THR A 435 -13.68 11.78 -12.29
N GLU A 436 -14.54 10.91 -12.83
CA GLU A 436 -14.29 10.14 -14.04
C GLU A 436 -15.58 9.97 -14.83
N PHE A 437 -15.51 10.07 -16.15
CA PHE A 437 -16.61 9.81 -17.05
C PHE A 437 -16.06 9.29 -18.37
N THR A 438 -16.28 8.00 -18.64
CA THR A 438 -15.71 7.31 -19.80
C THR A 438 -16.79 6.56 -20.56
N TYR A 439 -16.85 6.80 -21.87
CA TYR A 439 -17.82 6.23 -22.79
C TYR A 439 -17.23 6.09 -24.19
N ARG A 440 -17.61 5.01 -24.87
CA ARG A 440 -17.47 4.84 -26.31
C ARG A 440 -18.74 4.24 -26.88
N TYR A 441 -19.17 4.80 -28.01
CA TYR A 441 -20.22 4.21 -28.83
C TYR A 441 -19.89 2.76 -29.17
N SER A 442 -20.82 1.86 -28.84
CA SER A 442 -20.66 0.41 -29.01
C SER A 442 -21.87 -0.24 -29.68
N SER A 443 -23.08 0.30 -29.49
CA SER A 443 -24.29 -0.20 -30.15
C SER A 443 -25.30 0.93 -30.37
N PRO A 444 -26.18 0.82 -31.38
CA PRO A 444 -27.19 1.84 -31.66
C PRO A 444 -28.38 1.85 -30.70
N GLN A 445 -28.49 0.86 -29.80
CA GLN A 445 -29.60 0.77 -28.84
C GLN A 445 -29.18 1.14 -27.42
N THR A 446 -27.95 0.82 -27.04
CA THR A 446 -27.49 0.90 -25.65
C THR A 446 -26.06 1.38 -25.56
N GLY A 447 -25.87 2.40 -24.72
CA GLY A 447 -24.56 2.90 -24.32
C GLY A 447 -24.20 2.38 -22.93
N TYR A 448 -22.92 2.03 -22.74
CA TYR A 448 -22.35 1.70 -21.44
C TYR A 448 -21.37 2.78 -21.02
N ILE A 449 -21.56 3.35 -19.83
CA ILE A 449 -20.74 4.45 -19.32
C ILE A 449 -20.11 3.99 -18.00
N ILE A 450 -18.80 4.22 -17.86
CA ILE A 450 -18.11 4.17 -16.57
C ILE A 450 -18.08 5.58 -16.01
N CYS A 451 -18.57 5.75 -14.78
CA CYS A 451 -18.64 7.04 -14.12
C CYS A 451 -18.14 6.90 -12.69
N SER A 452 -17.31 7.86 -12.26
CA SER A 452 -16.93 8.01 -10.86
C SER A 452 -17.33 9.40 -10.37
N PHE A 453 -17.87 9.47 -9.16
CA PHE A 453 -18.26 10.74 -8.54
C PHE A 453 -18.22 10.66 -7.02
N ILE A 454 -18.12 11.84 -6.39
CA ILE A 454 -18.11 12.00 -4.94
C ILE A 454 -19.54 12.02 -4.39
N LEU A 455 -19.79 11.22 -3.34
CA LEU A 455 -21.09 11.17 -2.66
C LEU A 455 -21.41 12.48 -1.94
N SER A 456 -22.69 12.83 -1.85
CA SER A 456 -23.12 14.02 -1.10
C SER A 456 -22.89 13.85 0.39
N CYS A 457 -23.10 12.64 0.93
CA CYS A 457 -22.77 12.31 2.31
C CYS A 457 -21.26 12.42 2.62
N ALA A 458 -20.40 12.32 1.60
CA ALA A 458 -18.97 12.55 1.74
C ALA A 458 -18.61 14.03 1.88
N SER A 459 -19.40 14.95 1.30
CA SER A 459 -19.21 16.40 1.42
C SER A 459 -19.63 16.94 2.79
N SER A 460 -20.58 16.27 3.46
CA SER A 460 -21.00 16.57 4.84
C SER A 460 -20.13 15.88 5.90
N SER A 461 -19.26 14.95 5.51
CA SER A 461 -18.47 14.13 6.42
C SER A 461 -16.97 14.24 6.15
N ALA A 462 -16.24 14.83 7.09
CA ALA A 462 -14.77 14.83 7.05
C ALA A 462 -14.18 13.40 7.06
N THR A 463 -14.91 12.38 7.54
CA THR A 463 -14.45 10.99 7.62
C THR A 463 -14.64 10.16 6.36
N GLY A 464 -15.32 10.72 5.35
CA GLY A 464 -16.06 9.89 4.42
C GLY A 464 -17.33 9.36 5.09
N PRO A 465 -18.27 8.82 4.31
CA PRO A 465 -19.53 8.32 4.86
C PRO A 465 -19.35 7.02 5.66
N THR A 466 -20.21 6.79 6.66
CA THR A 466 -20.30 5.47 7.28
C THR A 466 -20.73 4.43 6.22
N PRO A 467 -20.42 3.14 6.41
CA PRO A 467 -20.85 2.10 5.47
C PRO A 467 -22.36 2.14 5.20
N GLU A 468 -23.16 2.38 6.24
CA GLU A 468 -24.63 2.45 6.17
C GLU A 468 -25.10 3.70 5.42
N ALA A 469 -24.52 4.86 5.72
CA ALA A 469 -24.85 6.12 5.05
C ALA A 469 -24.49 6.06 3.55
N ARG A 470 -23.31 5.50 3.23
CA ARG A 470 -22.87 5.26 1.85
C ARG A 470 -23.84 4.36 1.11
N GLN A 471 -24.14 3.18 1.67
CA GLN A 471 -25.00 2.21 1.01
C GLN A 471 -26.41 2.77 0.81
N LYS A 472 -26.92 3.53 1.79
CA LYS A 472 -28.21 4.20 1.70
C LYS A 472 -28.24 5.19 0.53
N GLU A 473 -27.25 6.09 0.43
CA GLU A 473 -27.21 7.06 -0.67
C GLU A 473 -27.07 6.38 -2.04
N ILE A 474 -26.22 5.35 -2.16
CA ILE A 474 -26.07 4.59 -3.42
C ILE A 474 -27.38 3.94 -3.83
N ASN A 475 -28.09 3.30 -2.89
CA ASN A 475 -29.38 2.67 -3.16
C ASN A 475 -30.44 3.68 -3.60
N GLU A 476 -30.52 4.84 -2.94
CA GLU A 476 -31.43 5.92 -3.31
C GLU A 476 -31.15 6.45 -4.73
N LEU A 477 -29.87 6.63 -5.08
CA LEU A 477 -29.45 7.02 -6.43
C LEU A 477 -29.83 5.96 -7.47
N PHE A 478 -29.56 4.69 -7.20
CA PHE A 478 -29.82 3.61 -8.15
C PHE A 478 -31.33 3.41 -8.38
N GLU A 479 -32.15 3.57 -7.35
CA GLU A 479 -33.61 3.57 -7.51
C GLU A 479 -34.10 4.76 -8.35
N ASN A 480 -33.49 5.94 -8.20
CA ASN A 480 -33.81 7.09 -9.05
C ASN A 480 -33.36 6.86 -10.51
N PHE A 481 -32.19 6.28 -10.74
CA PHE A 481 -31.74 5.90 -12.08
C PHE A 481 -32.69 4.90 -12.73
N LYS A 482 -33.14 3.89 -11.97
CA LYS A 482 -34.06 2.86 -12.44
C LYS A 482 -35.42 3.42 -12.86
N LYS A 483 -35.98 4.39 -12.13
CA LYS A 483 -37.21 5.10 -12.52
C LYS A 483 -37.09 5.78 -13.88
N GLU A 484 -35.89 6.23 -14.23
CA GLU A 484 -35.58 6.93 -15.48
C GLU A 484 -35.11 6.00 -16.61
N GLY A 485 -35.13 4.68 -16.39
CA GLY A 485 -34.75 3.66 -17.36
C GLY A 485 -33.23 3.42 -17.46
N ILE A 486 -32.47 3.81 -16.44
CA ILE A 486 -31.02 3.63 -16.36
C ILE A 486 -30.73 2.50 -15.37
N GLU A 487 -30.03 1.46 -15.84
CA GLU A 487 -29.53 0.40 -14.96
C GLU A 487 -28.11 0.77 -14.51
N ALA A 488 -27.79 0.58 -13.22
CA ALA A 488 -26.50 0.92 -12.64
C ALA A 488 -25.94 -0.21 -11.77
N PHE A 489 -24.62 -0.36 -11.77
CA PHE A 489 -23.87 -1.34 -11.00
C PHE A 489 -22.74 -0.64 -10.25
N ASP A 490 -22.62 -0.90 -8.94
CA ASP A 490 -21.51 -0.41 -8.13
C ASP A 490 -20.29 -1.32 -8.35
N LEU A 491 -19.20 -0.72 -8.82
CA LEU A 491 -17.91 -1.35 -9.10
C LEU A 491 -16.83 -0.89 -8.10
N SER A 492 -17.19 -0.18 -7.03
CA SER A 492 -16.24 0.40 -6.08
C SER A 492 -15.37 -0.66 -5.37
N GLU A 493 -15.91 -1.86 -5.17
CA GLU A 493 -15.18 -2.98 -4.53
C GLU A 493 -14.63 -3.99 -5.56
N ASP A 494 -14.82 -3.73 -6.87
CA ASP A 494 -14.36 -4.64 -7.93
C ASP A 494 -12.92 -4.30 -8.36
N GLU A 495 -11.97 -5.18 -8.03
CA GLU A 495 -10.55 -4.96 -8.33
C GLU A 495 -10.23 -4.96 -9.83
N PHE A 496 -10.98 -5.71 -10.63
CA PHE A 496 -10.83 -5.72 -12.08
C PHE A 496 -11.24 -4.35 -12.67
N ALA A 497 -12.32 -3.76 -12.17
CA ALA A 497 -12.79 -2.46 -12.57
C ALA A 497 -11.82 -1.34 -12.17
N LYS A 498 -11.40 -1.35 -10.90
CA LYS A 498 -10.46 -0.36 -10.34
C LYS A 498 -9.10 -0.38 -11.00
N SER A 499 -8.57 -1.57 -11.32
CA SER A 499 -7.20 -1.72 -11.83
C SER A 499 -7.11 -1.72 -13.35
N HIS A 500 -8.17 -2.14 -14.05
CA HIS A 500 -8.11 -2.35 -15.49
C HIS A 500 -9.23 -1.65 -16.24
N VAL A 501 -10.51 -1.97 -15.98
CA VAL A 501 -11.62 -1.52 -16.84
C VAL A 501 -11.64 -0.01 -17.00
N ARG A 502 -11.46 0.73 -15.90
CA ARG A 502 -11.45 2.21 -15.94
C ARG A 502 -10.37 2.81 -16.87
N HIS A 503 -9.32 2.05 -17.17
CA HIS A 503 -8.23 2.43 -18.08
C HIS A 503 -8.38 1.87 -19.50
N LEU A 504 -9.35 0.99 -19.74
CA LEU A 504 -9.55 0.27 -21.01
C LEU A 504 -10.83 0.70 -21.74
N VAL A 505 -11.80 1.29 -21.03
CA VAL A 505 -13.04 1.78 -21.66
C VAL A 505 -12.68 2.85 -22.68
N GLY A 506 -13.14 2.66 -23.92
CA GLY A 506 -12.66 3.38 -25.09
C GLY A 506 -12.77 2.44 -26.28
N GLY A 507 -11.76 1.61 -26.54
CA GLY A 507 -11.82 0.62 -27.61
C GLY A 507 -12.06 1.21 -29.01
N ARG A 508 -12.22 0.31 -30.00
CA ARG A 508 -12.50 0.69 -31.39
C ARG A 508 -13.99 0.79 -31.64
N SER A 509 -14.38 1.76 -32.45
CA SER A 509 -15.74 1.87 -32.94
C SER A 509 -15.74 2.37 -34.38
N ASP A 510 -16.70 1.87 -35.17
CA ASP A 510 -16.93 2.29 -36.55
C ASP A 510 -18.09 3.28 -36.61
N VAL A 511 -17.78 4.51 -36.20
CA VAL A 511 -18.75 5.59 -36.11
C VAL A 511 -18.66 6.44 -37.38
N GLU A 512 -19.75 6.60 -38.11
CA GLU A 512 -19.77 7.47 -39.29
C GLU A 512 -19.65 8.95 -38.90
N ASP A 513 -18.94 9.72 -39.73
CA ASP A 513 -18.72 11.16 -39.60
C ASP A 513 -18.25 11.62 -38.20
N GLU A 514 -17.45 10.78 -37.54
CA GLU A 514 -16.89 11.07 -36.22
C GLU A 514 -15.72 12.06 -36.31
N ARG A 515 -15.85 13.17 -35.59
CA ARG A 515 -14.77 14.14 -35.35
C ARG A 515 -14.32 14.08 -33.89
N LEU A 516 -13.03 14.17 -33.66
CA LEU A 516 -12.42 14.03 -32.34
C LEU A 516 -11.84 15.36 -31.88
N PHE A 517 -12.16 15.75 -30.65
CA PHE A 517 -11.69 16.99 -30.05
C PHE A 517 -11.13 16.76 -28.66
N ARG A 518 -9.98 17.38 -28.39
CA ARG A 518 -9.42 17.50 -27.05
C ARG A 518 -9.73 18.90 -26.52
N PHE A 519 -10.62 18.98 -25.54
CA PHE A 519 -11.01 20.20 -24.86
C PHE A 519 -10.23 20.39 -23.55
N GLU A 520 -10.05 21.66 -23.21
CA GLU A 520 -9.52 22.12 -21.93
C GLU A 520 -10.65 22.81 -21.17
N PHE A 521 -11.25 22.10 -20.23
CA PHE A 521 -12.30 22.66 -19.38
C PHE A 521 -11.68 23.36 -18.17
N PRO A 522 -12.13 24.58 -17.82
CA PRO A 522 -11.79 25.18 -16.55
C PRO A 522 -12.39 24.32 -15.42
N GLU A 523 -11.62 24.07 -14.38
CA GLU A 523 -12.00 23.22 -13.24
C GLU A 523 -13.03 23.94 -12.33
N ARG A 524 -14.22 24.23 -12.87
CA ARG A 524 -15.34 24.84 -12.16
C ARG A 524 -16.52 23.86 -12.11
N PRO A 525 -17.25 23.80 -10.99
CA PRO A 525 -18.46 22.97 -10.91
C PRO A 525 -19.41 23.23 -12.07
N GLY A 526 -19.87 22.16 -12.72
CA GLY A 526 -20.83 22.25 -13.82
C GLY A 526 -20.25 22.50 -15.22
N ALA A 527 -18.93 22.56 -15.42
CA ALA A 527 -18.32 22.69 -16.75
C ALA A 527 -18.78 21.59 -17.72
N LEU A 528 -18.77 20.32 -17.27
CA LEU A 528 -19.30 19.18 -18.02
C LEU A 528 -20.79 19.36 -18.37
N GLY A 529 -21.59 19.78 -17.39
CA GLY A 529 -23.02 20.03 -17.60
C GLY A 529 -23.29 21.16 -18.60
N ASN A 530 -22.51 22.23 -18.57
CA ASN A 530 -22.64 23.35 -19.51
C ASN A 530 -22.28 22.94 -20.93
N PHE A 531 -21.21 22.16 -21.09
CA PHE A 531 -20.85 21.55 -22.38
C PHE A 531 -22.02 20.70 -22.93
N LEU A 532 -22.55 19.79 -22.11
CA LEU A 532 -23.65 18.90 -22.52
C LEU A 532 -24.95 19.67 -22.82
N LYS A 533 -25.21 20.81 -22.16
CA LYS A 533 -26.39 21.66 -22.44
C LYS A 533 -26.25 22.49 -23.71
N GLY A 534 -25.03 22.92 -24.05
CA GLY A 534 -24.76 23.73 -25.25
C GLY A 534 -24.82 22.92 -26.54
N MET A 535 -24.62 21.60 -26.46
CA MET A 535 -24.66 20.73 -27.62
C MET A 535 -26.09 20.64 -28.20
N LYS A 536 -26.24 20.88 -29.52
CA LYS A 536 -27.53 20.71 -30.20
C LYS A 536 -28.02 19.26 -30.09
N SER A 537 -29.34 19.08 -30.05
CA SER A 537 -30.01 17.77 -29.93
C SER A 537 -29.68 16.79 -31.05
N ASP A 538 -29.16 17.27 -32.17
CA ASP A 538 -29.00 16.49 -33.39
C ASP A 538 -27.56 15.92 -33.52
N TRP A 539 -26.63 16.36 -32.66
CA TRP A 539 -25.28 15.82 -32.59
C TRP A 539 -25.18 14.72 -31.55
N ASN A 540 -24.63 13.58 -31.95
CA ASN A 540 -24.46 12.44 -31.07
C ASN A 540 -23.01 12.38 -30.55
N ILE A 541 -22.85 12.20 -29.23
CA ILE A 541 -21.53 11.94 -28.64
C ILE A 541 -21.21 10.48 -28.89
N SER A 542 -20.11 10.22 -29.58
CA SER A 542 -19.62 8.88 -29.89
C SER A 542 -18.43 8.44 -29.03
N MET A 543 -17.81 9.39 -28.34
CA MET A 543 -16.79 9.13 -27.32
C MET A 543 -16.79 10.23 -26.28
N PHE A 544 -16.61 9.86 -25.03
CA PHE A 544 -16.37 10.82 -23.96
C PHE A 544 -15.34 10.24 -23.01
N HIS A 545 -14.24 10.94 -22.78
CA HIS A 545 -13.23 10.53 -21.83
C HIS A 545 -12.81 11.74 -21.00
N TYR A 546 -13.21 11.73 -19.74
CA TYR A 546 -12.86 12.72 -18.73
C TYR A 546 -12.35 12.01 -17.49
N ARG A 547 -11.20 12.46 -17.00
CA ARG A 547 -10.69 12.05 -15.70
C ARG A 547 -10.00 13.24 -15.05
N ASN A 548 -10.40 13.54 -13.83
CA ASN A 548 -9.72 14.54 -13.04
C ASN A 548 -8.41 13.94 -12.50
N HIS A 549 -7.29 14.54 -12.88
CA HIS A 549 -5.95 14.16 -12.42
C HIS A 549 -5.34 15.18 -11.43
N GLY A 550 -6.15 16.08 -10.87
CA GLY A 550 -5.68 17.15 -9.99
C GLY A 550 -4.78 18.16 -10.73
N SER A 551 -4.99 18.32 -12.03
CA SER A 551 -4.33 19.35 -12.85
C SER A 551 -5.25 20.54 -13.05
N ASP A 552 -4.70 21.75 -13.10
CA ASP A 552 -5.43 23.02 -13.25
C ASP A 552 -6.35 23.10 -14.50
N VAL A 553 -6.21 22.15 -15.43
CA VAL A 553 -7.01 22.03 -16.65
C VAL A 553 -7.57 20.62 -16.77
N GLY A 554 -8.90 20.50 -16.78
CA GLY A 554 -9.58 19.24 -17.07
C GLY A 554 -9.44 18.92 -18.55
N LYS A 555 -8.60 17.94 -18.90
CA LYS A 555 -8.45 17.49 -20.29
C LYS A 555 -9.55 16.50 -20.62
N VAL A 556 -10.44 16.89 -21.53
CA VAL A 556 -11.56 16.05 -21.96
C VAL A 556 -11.36 15.69 -23.42
N LEU A 557 -11.53 14.42 -23.74
CA LEU A 557 -11.48 13.93 -25.11
C LEU A 557 -12.90 13.53 -25.53
N ILE A 558 -13.41 14.15 -26.58
CA ILE A 558 -14.81 14.00 -27.01
C ILE A 558 -14.85 13.67 -28.50
N GLY A 559 -15.51 12.56 -28.83
CA GLY A 559 -15.88 12.18 -30.19
C GLY A 559 -17.33 12.58 -30.44
N ILE A 560 -17.59 13.26 -31.54
CA ILE A 560 -18.92 13.74 -31.92
C ILE A 560 -19.19 13.34 -33.37
N GLN A 561 -20.37 12.78 -33.61
CA GLN A 561 -20.89 12.57 -34.96
C GLN A 561 -21.40 13.89 -35.49
N VAL A 562 -20.67 14.45 -36.45
CA VAL A 562 -21.03 15.71 -37.10
C VAL A 562 -21.25 15.42 -38.57
N PRO A 563 -22.51 15.33 -39.04
CA PRO A 563 -22.80 15.22 -40.46
C PRO A 563 -22.16 16.37 -41.26
N LYS A 564 -21.73 16.11 -42.49
CA LYS A 564 -21.00 17.09 -43.34
C LYS A 564 -21.77 18.38 -43.59
N ASP A 565 -23.09 18.30 -43.69
CA ASP A 565 -24.02 19.41 -43.84
C ASP A 565 -24.16 20.27 -42.58
N SER A 566 -23.67 19.80 -41.43
CA SER A 566 -23.71 20.49 -40.14
C SER A 566 -22.36 21.11 -39.72
N TYR A 567 -21.34 21.10 -40.58
CA TYR A 567 -19.99 21.56 -40.23
C TYR A 567 -19.93 23.03 -39.82
N ASP A 568 -20.60 23.92 -40.55
CA ASP A 568 -20.61 25.36 -40.25
C ASP A 568 -21.31 25.63 -38.91
N ALA A 569 -22.49 25.04 -38.72
CA ALA A 569 -23.26 25.15 -37.48
C ALA A 569 -22.49 24.59 -36.26
N PHE A 570 -21.66 23.57 -36.46
CA PHE A 570 -20.80 23.02 -35.42
C PHE A 570 -19.58 23.92 -35.15
N GLY A 571 -19.02 24.56 -36.17
CA GLY A 571 -17.97 25.57 -36.03
C GLY A 571 -18.44 26.80 -35.23
N ASP A 572 -19.68 27.25 -35.46
CA ASP A 572 -20.29 28.31 -34.66
C ASP A 572 -20.44 27.90 -33.19
N PHE A 573 -20.92 26.67 -32.93
CA PHE A 573 -21.03 26.11 -31.59
C PHE A 573 -19.68 26.09 -30.85
N LEU A 574 -18.61 25.61 -31.50
CA LEU A 574 -17.27 25.61 -30.90
C LEU A 574 -16.79 27.02 -30.57
N SER A 575 -17.15 28.01 -31.39
CA SER A 575 -16.79 29.42 -31.18
C SER A 575 -17.58 30.04 -30.02
N GLU A 576 -18.87 29.72 -29.90
CA GLU A 576 -19.75 30.18 -28.81
C GLU A 576 -19.42 29.50 -27.47
N LEU A 577 -18.99 28.24 -27.50
CA LEU A 577 -18.64 27.44 -26.31
C LEU A 577 -17.48 28.07 -25.52
N GLY A 578 -16.56 28.75 -26.20
CA GLY A 578 -15.50 29.54 -25.58
C GLY A 578 -14.42 28.73 -24.83
N TYR A 579 -14.37 27.42 -25.02
CA TYR A 579 -13.32 26.55 -24.46
C TYR A 579 -12.16 26.39 -25.42
N VAL A 580 -10.95 26.24 -24.88
CA VAL A 580 -9.77 25.90 -25.69
C VAL A 580 -9.92 24.45 -26.16
N TYR A 581 -9.76 24.22 -27.46
CA TYR A 581 -9.85 22.90 -28.05
C TYR A 581 -8.79 22.68 -29.13
N VAL A 582 -8.47 21.41 -29.37
CA VAL A 582 -7.67 20.94 -30.50
C VAL A 582 -8.42 19.83 -31.19
N GLU A 583 -8.59 19.93 -32.50
CA GLU A 583 -9.13 18.81 -33.29
C GLU A 583 -8.04 17.75 -33.50
N GLU A 584 -8.34 16.53 -33.06
CA GLU A 584 -7.44 15.37 -33.09
C GLU A 584 -7.96 14.31 -34.09
N THR A 585 -8.92 14.66 -34.96
CA THR A 585 -9.54 13.75 -35.94
C THR A 585 -8.53 13.05 -36.85
N GLN A 586 -7.41 13.72 -37.16
CA GLN A 586 -6.32 13.18 -37.98
C GLN A 586 -5.14 12.64 -37.17
N ASN A 587 -5.28 12.51 -35.85
CA ASN A 587 -4.22 12.03 -34.98
C ASN A 587 -3.92 10.54 -35.27
N PRO A 588 -2.66 10.16 -35.56
CA PRO A 588 -2.30 8.78 -35.85
C PRO A 588 -2.68 7.78 -34.75
N ALA A 589 -2.63 8.18 -33.48
CA ALA A 589 -3.02 7.33 -32.36
C ALA A 589 -4.53 7.06 -32.33
N TYR A 590 -5.35 8.08 -32.61
CA TYR A 590 -6.80 7.93 -32.73
C TYR A 590 -7.17 6.99 -33.88
N ILE A 591 -6.62 7.23 -35.08
CA ILE A 591 -6.90 6.42 -36.27
C ILE A 591 -6.46 4.97 -36.07
N SER A 592 -5.30 4.73 -35.47
CA SER A 592 -4.77 3.37 -35.32
C SER A 592 -5.38 2.57 -34.16
N LEU A 593 -5.79 3.22 -33.07
CA LEU A 593 -6.21 2.53 -31.85
C LEU A 593 -7.70 2.63 -31.54
N LEU A 594 -8.40 3.67 -31.98
CA LEU A 594 -9.80 3.96 -31.59
C LEU A 594 -10.79 3.93 -32.76
N ARG A 595 -10.29 3.93 -34.00
CA ARG A 595 -11.10 3.66 -35.20
C ARG A 595 -10.98 2.20 -35.61
N THR A 596 -12.06 1.67 -36.17
CA THR A 596 -12.00 0.42 -36.92
C THR A 596 -11.28 0.71 -38.23
N GLN A 597 -10.21 -0.03 -38.55
CA GLN A 597 -9.60 0.06 -39.88
C GLN A 597 -10.58 -0.56 -40.87
N ALA A 598 -10.93 0.19 -41.91
CA ALA A 598 -11.71 -0.32 -43.04
C ALA A 598 -10.93 -1.41 -43.79
#